data_AF-A0A6G0XWP9-F1
#
_entry.id   AF-A0A6G0XWP9-F1
#
_cell.length_a   1.000
_cell.length_b   1.000
_cell.length_c   1.000
_cell.angle_alpha   90.00
_cell.angle_beta   90.00
_cell.angle_gamma   90.00
#
_symmetry.space_group_name_H-M   'P 1'
#
loop_
_entity.id
_entity.type
_entity.pdbx_description
1 polymer ?
#
loop_
_entity_poly.entity_id
_entity_poly.type
_entity_poly.pdbx_seq_one_letter_code
_entity_poly.pdbx_strand_id
1 'polypeptide(L)'
;MEDDDIFGSDDGFSDDGGDFEQIDRVWTEKESNAMERRFRTVGYLDGLDVGKEETLQEGFNQGYALGASHGFQCGVLQGLLRAFAIQFPDQANDATLLLEKLRATESIAIQEGAIPSVTEADVQDVHNVIGSALPTIVSLTHLHDKSNHESG
;
A
#
# COMPACT_ATOMS: atom_id res chain seq x y z
N MET A 1 28.22 -91.15 -31.14
CA MET A 1 28.31 -90.91 -29.69
C MET A 1 29.76 -90.65 -29.42
N GLU A 2 30.09 -89.37 -29.27
CA GLU A 2 31.34 -88.80 -28.73
C GLU A 2 31.21 -87.28 -28.94
N ASP A 3 30.75 -86.62 -27.88
CA ASP A 3 31.31 -85.44 -27.23
C ASP A 3 32.05 -84.40 -28.08
N ASP A 4 31.56 -83.15 -28.04
CA ASP A 4 32.36 -81.95 -27.79
C ASP A 4 31.45 -80.71 -27.69
N ASP A 5 30.68 -80.62 -26.59
CA ASP A 5 30.09 -79.37 -26.10
C ASP A 5 31.21 -78.49 -25.49
N ILE A 6 32.09 -78.01 -26.37
CA ILE A 6 33.15 -77.06 -26.06
C ILE A 6 32.59 -75.65 -26.30
N PHE A 7 32.03 -75.04 -25.27
CA PHE A 7 32.14 -73.61 -24.94
C PHE A 7 31.26 -73.34 -23.72
N GLY A 8 31.86 -73.58 -22.56
CA GLY A 8 31.44 -72.96 -21.33
C GLY A 8 31.54 -71.43 -21.47
N SER A 9 30.43 -70.77 -21.25
CA SER A 9 30.33 -69.44 -20.65
C SER A 9 29.09 -69.60 -19.78
N ASP A 10 29.19 -70.07 -18.54
CA ASP A 10 29.50 -69.21 -17.39
C ASP A 10 29.12 -67.75 -17.64
N ASP A 11 27.86 -67.52 -18.03
CA ASP A 11 27.17 -66.35 -17.55
C ASP A 11 26.58 -66.73 -16.19
N GLY A 12 27.42 -66.60 -15.16
CA GLY A 12 27.02 -66.57 -13.75
C GLY A 12 26.07 -65.40 -13.42
N PHE A 13 25.06 -65.16 -14.25
CA PHE A 13 23.91 -64.34 -13.92
C PHE A 13 22.96 -65.20 -13.10
N SER A 14 23.41 -65.46 -11.86
CA SER A 14 22.49 -65.80 -10.78
C SER A 14 21.39 -64.74 -10.78
N ASP A 15 20.15 -65.20 -10.65
CA ASP A 15 18.92 -64.43 -10.47
C ASP A 15 18.96 -63.55 -9.19
N ASP A 16 19.93 -62.64 -9.12
CA ASP A 16 20.18 -61.66 -8.04
C ASP A 16 19.73 -60.26 -8.48
N GLY A 17 18.89 -60.16 -9.52
CA GLY A 17 18.29 -58.90 -9.97
C GLY A 17 17.08 -58.46 -9.12
N GLY A 18 16.52 -59.37 -8.32
CA GLY A 18 15.33 -59.11 -7.52
C GLY A 18 15.56 -58.28 -6.25
N ASP A 19 16.79 -58.27 -5.72
CA ASP A 19 17.13 -57.54 -4.49
C ASP A 19 17.43 -56.06 -4.80
N PHE A 20 18.18 -55.76 -5.87
CA PHE A 20 18.42 -54.38 -6.32
C PHE A 20 17.13 -53.63 -6.69
N GLU A 21 16.20 -54.26 -7.41
CA GLU A 21 14.92 -53.61 -7.73
C GLU A 21 14.00 -53.44 -6.51
N GLN A 22 14.03 -54.37 -5.54
CA GLN A 22 13.28 -54.21 -4.29
C GLN A 22 13.86 -53.09 -3.43
N ILE A 23 15.20 -53.02 -3.35
CA ILE A 23 15.92 -51.96 -2.66
C ILE A 23 15.57 -50.61 -3.31
N ASP A 24 15.64 -50.47 -4.63
CA ASP A 24 15.28 -49.22 -5.34
C ASP A 24 13.82 -48.82 -5.12
N ARG A 25 12.87 -49.78 -5.12
CA ARG A 25 11.46 -49.50 -4.81
C ARG A 25 11.28 -48.99 -3.37
N VAL A 26 11.94 -49.61 -2.40
CA VAL A 26 11.88 -49.20 -0.99
C VAL A 26 12.56 -47.85 -0.76
N TRP A 27 13.68 -47.57 -1.44
CA TRP A 27 14.33 -46.25 -1.41
C TRP A 27 13.45 -45.17 -2.03
N THR A 28 12.85 -45.45 -3.19
CA THR A 28 11.93 -44.52 -3.88
C THR A 28 10.71 -44.23 -3.01
N GLU A 29 10.13 -45.23 -2.34
CA GLU A 29 8.99 -45.04 -1.47
C GLU A 29 9.34 -44.27 -0.19
N LYS A 30 10.54 -44.49 0.36
CA LYS A 30 11.07 -43.73 1.50
C LYS A 30 11.36 -42.28 1.14
N GLU A 31 11.90 -42.03 -0.04
CA GLU A 31 12.14 -40.69 -0.58
C GLU A 31 10.83 -39.97 -0.87
N SER A 32 9.86 -40.65 -1.48
CA SER A 32 8.50 -40.14 -1.71
C SER A 32 7.81 -39.73 -0.41
N ASN A 33 7.84 -40.60 0.61
CA ASN A 33 7.30 -40.30 1.94
C ASN A 33 8.02 -39.13 2.62
N ALA A 34 9.34 -39.02 2.47
CA ALA A 34 10.11 -37.91 3.01
C ALA A 34 9.77 -36.60 2.30
N MET A 35 9.60 -36.64 0.97
CA MET A 35 9.19 -35.51 0.16
C MET A 35 7.78 -35.04 0.53
N GLU A 36 6.83 -35.95 0.70
CA GLU A 36 5.45 -35.65 1.09
C GLU A 36 5.38 -34.99 2.48
N ARG A 37 6.16 -35.48 3.44
CA ARG A 37 6.25 -34.86 4.79
C ARG A 37 6.82 -33.44 4.72
N ARG A 38 7.83 -33.22 3.86
CA ARG A 38 8.40 -31.88 3.62
C ARG A 38 7.37 -30.97 2.96
N PHE A 39 6.70 -31.41 1.90
CA PHE A 39 5.68 -30.62 1.22
C PHE A 39 4.51 -30.26 2.13
N ARG A 40 4.08 -31.18 2.99
CA ARG A 40 3.01 -30.91 3.97
C ARG A 40 3.43 -29.86 4.99
N THR A 41 4.66 -29.94 5.48
CA THR A 41 5.19 -28.99 6.47
C THR A 41 5.42 -27.62 5.82
N VAL A 42 6.03 -27.59 4.64
CA VAL A 42 6.30 -26.35 3.89
C VAL A 42 5.00 -25.71 3.45
N GLY A 43 4.04 -26.46 2.90
CA GLY A 43 2.75 -25.93 2.48
C GLY A 43 1.89 -25.43 3.64
N TYR A 44 2.01 -26.04 4.83
CA TYR A 44 1.36 -25.52 6.04
C TYR A 44 1.98 -24.20 6.51
N LEU A 45 3.32 -24.09 6.50
CA LEU A 45 4.01 -22.84 6.86
C LEU A 45 3.73 -21.74 5.84
N ASP A 46 3.74 -22.06 4.55
CA ASP A 46 3.42 -21.13 3.47
C ASP A 46 1.96 -20.66 3.57
N GLY A 47 1.01 -21.57 3.81
CA GLY A 47 -0.39 -21.20 4.06
C GLY A 47 -0.60 -20.35 5.32
N LEU A 48 0.21 -20.57 6.37
CA LEU A 48 0.21 -19.75 7.59
C LEU A 48 0.73 -18.34 7.32
N ASP A 49 1.79 -18.21 6.54
CA ASP A 49 2.40 -16.92 6.20
C ASP A 49 1.51 -16.13 5.24
N VAL A 50 0.92 -16.78 4.23
CA VAL A 50 -0.09 -16.17 3.33
C VAL A 50 -1.30 -15.65 4.12
N GLY A 51 -1.84 -16.42 5.07
CA GLY A 51 -2.99 -15.99 5.87
C GLY A 51 -2.67 -14.81 6.81
N LYS A 52 -1.45 -14.72 7.33
CA LYS A 52 -0.97 -13.55 8.09
C LYS A 52 -0.80 -12.33 7.19
N GLU A 53 -0.25 -12.53 6.00
CA GLU A 53 -0.03 -11.44 5.06
C GLU A 53 -1.35 -10.90 4.49
N GLU A 54 -2.33 -11.76 4.23
CA GLU A 54 -3.67 -11.36 3.77
C GLU A 54 -4.40 -10.51 4.83
N THR A 55 -4.41 -10.96 6.09
CA THR A 55 -5.01 -10.19 7.19
C THR A 55 -4.29 -8.87 7.47
N LEU A 56 -2.96 -8.84 7.32
CA LEU A 56 -2.16 -7.61 7.40
C LEU A 56 -2.49 -6.64 6.25
N GLN A 57 -2.60 -7.14 5.02
CA GLN A 57 -2.93 -6.34 3.85
C GLN A 57 -4.36 -5.77 3.95
N GLU A 58 -5.32 -6.52 4.47
CA GLU A 58 -6.68 -6.00 4.67
C GLU A 58 -6.69 -4.80 5.64
N GLY A 59 -6.00 -4.93 6.78
CA GLY A 59 -5.85 -3.83 7.74
C GLY A 59 -5.14 -2.61 7.13
N PHE A 60 -4.09 -2.84 6.34
CA PHE A 60 -3.41 -1.76 5.62
C PHE A 60 -4.32 -1.07 4.61
N ASN A 61 -5.06 -1.82 3.80
CA ASN A 61 -5.95 -1.27 2.78
C ASN A 61 -7.03 -0.37 3.40
N GLN A 62 -7.60 -0.79 4.54
CA GLN A 62 -8.57 0.02 5.28
C GLN A 62 -7.95 1.30 5.82
N GLY A 63 -6.77 1.21 6.46
CA GLY A 63 -6.04 2.37 6.95
C GLY A 63 -5.62 3.33 5.83
N TYR A 64 -5.18 2.78 4.69
CA TYR A 64 -4.81 3.54 3.50
C TYR A 64 -6.00 4.29 2.91
N ALA A 65 -7.15 3.65 2.74
CA ALA A 65 -8.34 4.29 2.18
C ALA A 65 -8.81 5.47 3.05
N LEU A 66 -8.85 5.27 4.37
CA LEU A 66 -9.21 6.32 5.34
C LEU A 66 -8.16 7.44 5.36
N GLY A 67 -6.88 7.08 5.45
CA GLY A 67 -5.77 8.03 5.43
C GLY A 67 -5.69 8.84 4.16
N ALA A 68 -5.94 8.23 3.00
CA ALA A 68 -5.97 8.91 1.70
C ALA A 68 -7.13 9.92 1.63
N SER A 69 -8.33 9.52 2.06
CA SER A 69 -9.50 10.42 2.08
C SER A 69 -9.27 11.62 2.99
N HIS A 70 -8.85 11.38 4.24
CA HIS A 70 -8.64 12.46 5.19
C HIS A 70 -7.42 13.31 4.86
N GLY A 71 -6.31 12.70 4.43
CA GLY A 71 -5.12 13.41 3.97
C GLY A 71 -5.39 14.31 2.76
N PHE A 72 -6.25 13.86 1.83
CA PHE A 72 -6.69 14.69 0.72
C PHE A 72 -7.47 15.92 1.20
N GLN A 73 -8.40 15.76 2.13
CA GLN A 73 -9.17 16.88 2.71
C GLN A 73 -8.26 17.88 3.43
N CYS A 74 -7.31 17.40 4.25
CA CYS A 74 -6.29 18.23 4.90
C CYS A 74 -5.49 19.04 3.88
N GLY A 75 -5.01 18.37 2.82
CA GLY A 75 -4.22 18.99 1.77
C GLY A 75 -5.00 20.07 1.01
N VAL A 76 -6.29 19.86 0.73
CA VAL A 76 -7.15 20.85 0.06
C VAL A 76 -7.29 22.11 0.92
N LEU A 77 -7.60 21.98 2.21
CA LEU A 77 -7.75 23.15 3.09
C LEU A 77 -6.44 23.94 3.22
N GLN A 78 -5.33 23.25 3.45
CA GLN A 78 -4.02 23.89 3.55
C GLN A 78 -3.62 24.57 2.23
N GLY A 79 -3.89 23.92 1.11
CA GLY A 79 -3.64 24.47 -0.23
C GLY A 79 -4.46 25.74 -0.48
N LEU A 80 -5.74 25.73 -0.10
CA LEU A 80 -6.63 26.88 -0.26
C LEU A 80 -6.18 28.08 0.58
N LEU A 81 -5.82 27.86 1.84
CA LEU A 81 -5.26 28.91 2.72
C LEU A 81 -3.96 29.48 2.17
N ARG A 82 -3.08 28.62 1.63
CA ARG A 82 -1.81 29.06 1.05
C ARG A 82 -2.01 29.88 -0.21
N ALA A 83 -2.92 29.45 -1.09
CA ALA A 83 -3.28 30.19 -2.29
C ALA A 83 -3.88 31.56 -1.93
N PHE A 84 -4.76 31.59 -0.94
CA PHE A 84 -5.37 32.80 -0.43
C PHE A 84 -4.33 33.78 0.14
N ALA A 85 -3.42 33.30 0.99
CA ALA A 85 -2.36 34.13 1.58
C ALA A 85 -1.42 34.74 0.53
N ILE A 86 -1.17 34.05 -0.59
CA ILE A 86 -0.39 34.57 -1.72
C ILE A 86 -1.17 35.65 -2.47
N GLN A 87 -2.47 35.43 -2.68
CA GLN A 87 -3.31 36.33 -3.49
C GLN A 87 -3.72 37.60 -2.73
N PHE A 88 -3.89 37.53 -1.41
CA PHE A 88 -4.32 38.64 -0.55
C PHE A 88 -3.34 38.84 0.61
N PRO A 89 -2.16 39.45 0.36
CA PRO A 89 -1.14 39.64 1.39
C PRO A 89 -1.61 40.50 2.57
N ASP A 90 -2.56 41.42 2.34
CA ASP A 90 -3.14 42.29 3.38
C ASP A 90 -4.04 41.52 4.37
N GLN A 91 -4.58 40.37 3.94
CA GLN A 91 -5.43 39.49 4.74
C GLN A 91 -4.74 38.15 5.06
N ALA A 92 -3.44 38.05 4.77
CA ALA A 92 -2.70 36.80 4.89
C ALA A 92 -2.46 36.38 6.34
N ASN A 93 -2.42 37.31 7.30
CA ASN A 93 -2.10 37.02 8.70
C ASN A 93 -3.04 35.96 9.29
N ASP A 94 -4.35 36.11 9.10
CA ASP A 94 -5.36 35.18 9.63
C ASP A 94 -5.27 33.82 8.93
N ALA A 95 -5.04 33.81 7.61
CA ALA A 95 -4.86 32.59 6.85
C ALA A 95 -3.57 31.82 7.23
N THR A 96 -2.47 32.54 7.49
CA THR A 96 -1.21 31.94 7.93
C THR A 96 -1.29 31.37 9.33
N LEU A 97 -1.98 32.05 10.25
CA LEU A 97 -2.18 31.58 11.62
C LEU A 97 -3.05 30.32 11.65
N LEU A 98 -4.11 30.29 10.84
CA LEU A 98 -4.97 29.12 10.71
C LEU A 98 -4.20 27.95 10.06
N LEU A 99 -3.39 28.22 9.03
CA LEU A 99 -2.53 27.21 8.41
C LEU A 99 -1.54 26.59 9.41
N GLU A 100 -0.93 27.41 10.27
CA GLU A 100 -0.02 26.94 11.31
C GLU A 100 -0.75 26.06 12.35
N LYS A 101 -1.93 26.49 12.80
CA LYS A 101 -2.79 25.70 13.70
C LYS A 101 -3.13 24.33 13.10
N LEU A 102 -3.59 24.28 11.86
CA LEU A 102 -3.95 23.02 11.19
C LEU A 102 -2.75 22.08 11.05
N ARG A 103 -1.59 22.62 10.69
CA ARG A 103 -0.34 21.83 10.60
C ARG A 103 0.11 21.30 11.95
N ALA A 104 -0.04 22.08 13.02
CA ALA A 104 0.29 21.64 14.36
C ALA A 104 -0.61 20.49 14.82
N THR A 105 -1.92 20.60 14.61
CA THR A 105 -2.89 19.54 14.92
C THR A 105 -2.63 18.27 14.12
N GLU A 106 -2.36 18.40 12.82
CA GLU A 106 -1.99 17.26 11.96
C GLU A 106 -0.71 16.57 12.46
N SER A 107 0.31 17.35 12.82
CA SER A 107 1.57 16.80 13.32
C SER A 107 1.40 16.03 14.63
N ILE A 108 0.52 16.50 15.52
CA ILE A 108 0.18 15.81 16.76
C ILE A 108 -0.54 14.49 16.45
N ALA A 109 -1.55 14.51 15.57
CA ALA A 109 -2.28 13.31 15.18
C ALA A 109 -1.35 12.23 14.60
N ILE A 110 -0.39 12.62 13.75
CA ILE A 110 0.61 11.71 13.19
C ILE A 110 1.51 11.13 14.28
N GLN A 111 1.95 11.94 15.26
CA GLN A 111 2.79 11.45 16.37
C GLN A 111 2.07 10.46 17.28
N GLU A 112 0.75 10.64 17.48
CA GLU A 112 -0.09 9.73 18.25
C GLU A 112 -0.47 8.46 17.46
N GLY A 113 -0.08 8.36 16.19
CA GLY A 113 -0.45 7.24 15.31
C GLY A 113 -1.91 7.28 14.85
N ALA A 114 -2.58 8.42 15.00
CA ALA A 114 -3.95 8.63 14.54
C ALA A 114 -3.96 9.12 13.09
N ILE A 115 -5.06 8.83 12.38
CA ILE A 115 -5.28 9.39 11.04
C ILE A 115 -5.68 10.86 11.21
N PRO A 116 -4.94 11.83 10.65
CA PRO A 116 -5.30 13.23 10.75
C PRO A 116 -6.64 13.46 10.05
N SER A 117 -7.66 13.86 10.80
CA SER A 117 -9.00 14.13 10.27
C SER A 117 -9.31 15.62 10.32
N VAL A 118 -9.81 16.15 9.22
CA VAL A 118 -10.39 17.50 9.18
C VAL A 118 -11.74 17.49 9.91
N THR A 119 -11.95 18.42 10.85
CA THR A 119 -13.26 18.61 11.48
C THR A 119 -14.11 19.62 10.72
N GLU A 120 -15.42 19.56 10.88
CA GLU A 120 -16.34 20.54 10.28
C GLU A 120 -16.06 21.97 10.74
N ALA A 121 -15.55 22.13 11.97
CA ALA A 121 -15.10 23.42 12.49
C ALA A 121 -13.91 23.97 11.69
N ASP A 122 -12.95 23.12 11.32
CA ASP A 122 -11.79 23.54 10.52
C ASP A 122 -12.21 24.02 9.12
N VAL A 123 -13.18 23.34 8.50
CA VAL A 123 -13.75 23.75 7.22
C VAL A 123 -14.45 25.11 7.35
N GLN A 124 -15.21 25.30 8.43
CA GLN A 124 -15.93 26.55 8.68
C GLN A 124 -14.97 27.71 8.97
N ASP A 125 -13.89 27.47 9.72
CA ASP A 125 -12.86 28.46 9.99
C ASP A 125 -12.18 28.92 8.68
N VAL A 126 -11.84 27.99 7.78
CA VAL A 126 -11.29 28.32 6.46
C VAL A 126 -12.30 29.10 5.61
N HIS A 127 -13.57 28.69 5.61
CA HIS A 127 -14.63 29.40 4.90
C HIS A 127 -14.80 30.83 5.43
N ASN A 128 -14.70 31.05 6.73
CA ASN A 128 -14.82 32.38 7.33
C ASN A 128 -13.65 33.30 6.94
N VAL A 129 -12.42 32.78 6.92
CA VAL A 129 -11.22 33.54 6.51
C VAL A 129 -11.26 33.92 5.03
N ILE A 130 -11.75 33.03 4.17
CA ILE A 130 -11.89 33.34 2.74
C ILE A 130 -13.12 34.24 2.49
N GLY A 131 -14.19 33.99 3.23
CA GLY A 131 -15.45 34.73 3.14
C GLY A 131 -15.31 36.21 3.51
N SER A 132 -14.42 36.55 4.44
CA SER A 132 -14.11 37.96 4.79
C SER A 132 -13.46 38.73 3.64
N ALA A 133 -12.87 38.04 2.66
CA ALA A 133 -12.24 38.63 1.48
C ALA A 133 -13.18 38.80 0.28
N LEU A 134 -14.28 38.04 0.23
CA LEU A 134 -15.28 38.12 -0.84
C LEU A 134 -15.78 39.55 -1.12
N PRO A 135 -16.11 40.41 -0.12
CA PRO A 135 -16.51 41.79 -0.41
C PRO A 135 -15.40 42.61 -1.09
N THR A 136 -14.13 42.35 -0.76
CA THR A 136 -12.97 43.00 -1.39
C THR A 136 -12.81 42.55 -2.85
N ILE A 137 -13.02 41.26 -3.14
CA ILE A 137 -12.95 40.70 -4.50
C ILE A 137 -14.05 41.29 -5.39
N VAL A 138 -15.29 41.37 -4.89
CA VAL A 138 -16.41 41.99 -5.63
C VAL A 138 -16.13 43.46 -5.93
N SER A 139 -15.55 44.20 -4.98
CA SER A 139 -15.13 45.59 -5.19
C SER A 139 -14.04 45.73 -6.27
N LEU A 140 -13.05 44.82 -6.29
CA LEU A 140 -12.01 44.79 -7.32
C LEU A 140 -12.57 44.46 -8.72
N THR A 141 -13.58 43.60 -8.82
CA THR A 141 -14.24 43.32 -10.11
C THR A 141 -15.02 44.51 -10.65
N HIS A 142 -15.63 45.33 -9.77
CA HIS A 142 -16.35 46.53 -10.18
C HIS A 142 -15.41 47.70 -10.56
N LEU A 143 -14.14 47.66 -10.13
CA LEU A 143 -13.15 48.67 -10.53
C LEU A 143 -12.67 48.50 -11.99
N HIS A 144 -12.77 47.28 -12.55
CA HIS A 144 -12.28 46.99 -13.90
C HIS A 144 -13.21 47.52 -15.01
N ASP A 145 -14.41 47.99 -14.68
CA ASP A 145 -15.45 48.39 -15.65
C ASP A 145 -15.57 49.91 -15.90
N LYS A 146 -14.63 50.74 -15.40
CA LYS A 146 -14.74 52.22 -15.49
C LYS A 146 -13.72 52.94 -16.37
N SER A 147 -12.87 52.26 -17.14
CA SER A 147 -11.81 52.93 -17.92
C SER A 147 -11.95 52.90 -19.44
N ASN A 148 -13.14 52.66 -20.01
CA ASN A 148 -13.33 52.62 -21.47
C ASN A 148 -14.45 53.54 -21.99
N HIS A 149 -14.71 54.69 -21.36
CA HIS A 149 -15.60 55.68 -21.99
C HIS A 149 -15.24 57.14 -21.68
N GLU A 150 -14.07 57.58 -22.14
CA GLU A 150 -13.88 58.98 -22.54
C GLU A 150 -13.29 59.02 -23.94
N SER A 151 -14.08 59.49 -24.92
CA SER A 151 -13.69 60.38 -26.02
C SER A 151 -14.73 60.32 -27.16
N GLY A 152 -15.49 61.40 -27.30
CA GLY A 152 -16.44 61.65 -28.37
C GLY A 152 -17.03 63.04 -28.23
#